data_AF-A7TQF3-F1
#
_entry.id   AF-A7TQF3-F1
#
_cell.length_a   1.000
_cell.length_b   1.000
_cell.length_c   1.000
_cell.angle_alpha   90.00
_cell.angle_beta   90.00
_cell.angle_gamma   90.00
#
_symmetry.space_group_name_H-M   'P 1'
#
loop_
_entity.id
_entity.type
_entity.pdbx_description
1 polymer ?
#
loop_
_entity_poly.entity_id
_entity_poly.type
_entity_poly.pdbx_seq_one_letter_code
_entity_poly.pdbx_strand_id
1 'polypeptide(L)'
;MFDIDGLVSDSLKLLADRVDKNYRISLVIVGPPGSGKSTIANELCERLNSMFHEYLKEHGGNIEISGVSEPLPVDITEPIREVSRNIVEYMTSNDGILPQSVEDLDFECVKFQDDGRDNGNVNGNVKVIGRGGLPNAIEVSPYHDLSKPKEKCDVNIAQIIPMDGFHLTRKCLDNFKDPVNAHRRRGSPSTFDSNNFLQLCKLLAETSNTKIPLSRFQNSDNDDVDAVWEKLAKTFTSDVQDIYIPGFDHSLKDPTSNQYCINGFTRIMIFEGLYLLYDQENWSKIYQVLSGTDALLIWNIDIDEAVIQDRVAKRHLNSGLVNTFEEGIDKFQVNDLLNARSIRQHTLDVKDVVTIHND
;
A
#
# COMPACT_ATOMS: atom_id res chain seq x y z
N MET A 1 14.82 -14.94 -16.00
CA MET A 1 13.52 -14.40 -16.43
C MET A 1 12.50 -14.83 -15.40
N PHE A 2 11.85 -13.86 -14.77
CA PHE A 2 10.93 -14.07 -13.66
C PHE A 2 9.61 -14.72 -14.10
N ASP A 3 9.08 -15.65 -13.28
CA ASP A 3 7.83 -16.37 -13.55
C ASP A 3 6.60 -15.59 -13.08
N ILE A 4 6.20 -14.62 -13.90
CA ILE A 4 5.01 -13.81 -13.64
C ILE A 4 3.72 -14.65 -13.74
N ASP A 5 3.68 -15.68 -14.59
CA ASP A 5 2.50 -16.53 -14.77
C ASP A 5 2.24 -17.36 -13.51
N GLY A 6 3.30 -17.85 -12.86
CA GLY A 6 3.23 -18.47 -11.54
C GLY A 6 2.63 -17.54 -10.48
N LEU A 7 3.05 -16.28 -10.43
CA LEU A 7 2.50 -15.32 -9.48
C LEU A 7 1.02 -15.00 -9.73
N VAL A 8 0.62 -14.86 -10.99
CA VAL A 8 -0.79 -14.69 -11.37
C VAL A 8 -1.59 -15.91 -10.90
N SER A 9 -1.10 -17.13 -11.18
CA SER A 9 -1.75 -18.37 -10.77
C SER A 9 -1.91 -18.46 -9.24
N ASP A 10 -0.86 -18.19 -8.47
CA ASP A 10 -0.91 -18.19 -7.01
C ASP A 10 -1.90 -17.15 -6.47
N SER A 11 -1.91 -15.95 -7.06
CA SER A 11 -2.84 -14.87 -6.71
C SER A 11 -4.31 -15.27 -6.91
N LEU A 12 -4.62 -15.87 -8.07
CA LEU A 12 -5.98 -16.31 -8.40
C LEU A 12 -6.43 -17.48 -7.52
N LYS A 13 -5.50 -18.39 -7.20
CA LYS A 13 -5.78 -19.47 -6.26
C LYS A 13 -6.13 -18.94 -4.87
N LEU A 14 -5.33 -18.02 -4.32
CA LEU A 14 -5.64 -17.39 -3.03
C LEU A 14 -7.00 -16.67 -3.09
N LEU A 15 -7.26 -15.96 -4.20
CA LEU A 15 -8.53 -15.26 -4.38
C LEU A 15 -9.72 -16.23 -4.37
N ALA A 16 -9.66 -17.32 -5.13
CA ALA A 16 -10.69 -18.34 -5.18
C ALA A 16 -10.92 -18.99 -3.81
N ASP A 17 -9.85 -19.30 -3.07
CA ASP A 17 -9.91 -19.92 -1.74
C ASP A 17 -10.53 -18.98 -0.68
N ARG A 18 -10.42 -17.66 -0.86
CA ARG A 18 -10.76 -16.65 0.15
C ARG A 18 -11.93 -15.75 -0.19
N VAL A 19 -12.39 -15.70 -1.44
CA VAL A 19 -13.45 -14.76 -1.90
C VAL A 19 -14.75 -14.83 -1.10
N ASP A 20 -15.06 -16.00 -0.54
CA ASP A 20 -16.26 -16.22 0.28
C ASP A 20 -16.07 -15.81 1.76
N LYS A 21 -14.83 -15.59 2.21
CA LYS A 21 -14.48 -15.28 3.61
C LYS A 21 -13.93 -13.88 3.80
N ASN A 22 -13.21 -13.37 2.80
CA ASN A 22 -12.54 -12.09 2.82
C ASN A 22 -13.01 -11.23 1.65
N TYR A 23 -13.25 -9.95 1.92
CA TYR A 23 -13.49 -8.99 0.86
C TYR A 23 -12.23 -8.76 0.04
N ARG A 24 -11.08 -8.54 0.68
CA ARG A 24 -9.80 -8.32 -0.01
C ARG A 24 -8.80 -9.41 0.34
N ILE A 25 -7.92 -9.73 -0.61
CA ILE A 25 -6.70 -10.49 -0.36
C ILE A 25 -5.49 -9.55 -0.41
N SER A 26 -4.42 -9.94 0.28
CA SER A 26 -3.15 -9.21 0.32
C SER A 26 -2.05 -10.00 -0.38
N LEU A 27 -1.39 -9.35 -1.33
CA LEU A 27 -0.21 -9.84 -2.01
C LEU A 27 0.95 -8.92 -1.63
N VAL A 28 2.03 -9.46 -1.07
CA VAL A 28 3.16 -8.68 -0.58
C VAL A 28 4.41 -9.00 -1.40
N ILE A 29 4.97 -8.00 -2.05
CA ILE A 29 6.23 -8.11 -2.81
C ILE A 29 7.31 -7.32 -2.06
N VAL A 30 8.26 -8.06 -1.48
CA VAL A 30 9.40 -7.50 -0.75
C VAL A 30 10.67 -7.66 -1.57
N GLY A 31 11.53 -6.67 -1.55
CA GLY A 31 12.86 -6.80 -2.15
C GLY A 31 13.70 -5.55 -1.96
N PRO A 32 15.04 -5.66 -1.97
CA PRO A 32 15.92 -4.51 -1.82
C PRO A 32 15.77 -3.50 -2.98
N PRO A 33 16.31 -2.27 -2.86
CA PRO A 33 16.36 -1.34 -3.99
C PRO A 33 16.95 -2.01 -5.24
N GLY A 34 16.42 -1.75 -6.43
CA GLY A 34 16.91 -2.36 -7.68
C GLY A 34 16.53 -3.83 -7.93
N SER A 35 15.81 -4.47 -7.00
CA SER A 35 15.34 -5.86 -7.15
C SER A 35 14.30 -6.07 -8.26
N GLY A 36 13.63 -5.02 -8.73
CA GLY A 36 12.55 -5.11 -9.70
C GLY A 36 11.15 -5.24 -9.07
N LYS A 37 11.02 -5.06 -7.75
CA LYS A 37 9.74 -5.10 -7.02
C LYS A 37 8.59 -4.33 -7.70
N SER A 38 8.83 -3.08 -8.11
CA SER A 38 7.81 -2.22 -8.71
C SER A 38 7.46 -2.67 -10.13
N THR A 39 8.44 -3.20 -10.87
CA THR A 39 8.19 -3.79 -12.20
C THR A 39 7.32 -5.02 -12.08
N ILE A 40 7.61 -5.91 -11.13
CA ILE A 40 6.81 -7.11 -10.86
C ILE A 40 5.41 -6.75 -10.39
N ALA A 41 5.29 -5.80 -9.46
CA ALA A 41 4.00 -5.34 -8.95
C ALA A 41 3.13 -4.73 -10.05
N ASN A 42 3.69 -3.89 -10.93
CA ASN A 42 2.99 -3.31 -12.07
C ASN A 42 2.51 -4.37 -13.05
N GLU A 43 3.40 -5.26 -13.49
CA GLU A 43 3.03 -6.34 -14.42
C GLU A 43 1.94 -7.25 -13.82
N LEU A 44 2.06 -7.63 -12.54
CA LEU A 44 1.07 -8.46 -11.85
C LEU A 44 -0.30 -7.75 -11.77
N CYS A 45 -0.29 -6.47 -11.38
CA CYS A 45 -1.49 -5.64 -11.31
C CYS A 45 -2.18 -5.52 -12.68
N GLU A 46 -1.41 -5.23 -13.73
CA GLU A 46 -1.92 -5.09 -15.09
C GLU A 46 -2.53 -6.39 -15.61
N ARG A 47 -1.89 -7.54 -15.36
CA ARG A 47 -2.42 -8.84 -15.77
C ARG A 47 -3.72 -9.20 -15.05
N LEU A 48 -3.75 -9.07 -13.72
CA LEU A 48 -4.95 -9.38 -12.92
C LEU A 48 -6.15 -8.52 -13.33
N ASN A 49 -5.94 -7.21 -13.53
CA ASN A 49 -6.98 -6.32 -14.01
C ASN A 49 -7.40 -6.65 -15.45
N SER A 50 -6.46 -6.94 -16.34
CA SER A 50 -6.76 -7.29 -17.74
C SER A 50 -7.63 -8.55 -17.84
N MET A 51 -7.34 -9.58 -17.03
CA MET A 51 -8.14 -10.81 -16.98
C MET A 51 -9.58 -10.52 -16.53
N PHE A 52 -9.77 -9.68 -15.50
CA PHE A 52 -11.12 -9.32 -15.05
C PHE A 52 -11.86 -8.43 -16.07
N HIS A 53 -11.17 -7.51 -16.73
CA HIS A 53 -11.75 -6.71 -17.82
C HIS A 53 -12.19 -7.57 -19.00
N GLU A 54 -11.44 -8.61 -19.35
CA GLU A 54 -11.81 -9.59 -20.37
C GLU A 54 -13.08 -10.34 -19.97
N TYR A 55 -13.13 -10.88 -18.75
CA TYR A 55 -14.34 -11.49 -18.21
C TYR A 55 -15.55 -10.55 -18.28
N LEU A 56 -15.41 -9.29 -17.84
CA LEU A 56 -16.50 -8.31 -17.89
C LEU A 56 -16.95 -8.04 -19.32
N LYS A 57 -16.06 -7.94 -20.30
CA LYS A 57 -16.43 -7.73 -21.71
C LYS A 57 -17.26 -8.89 -22.26
N GLU A 58 -16.89 -10.12 -21.93
CA GLU A 58 -17.61 -11.32 -22.35
C GLU A 58 -18.99 -11.44 -21.68
N HIS A 59 -19.14 -10.89 -20.48
CA HIS A 59 -20.37 -10.96 -19.67
C HIS A 59 -21.18 -9.64 -19.66
N GLY A 60 -20.95 -8.76 -20.63
CA GLY A 60 -21.73 -7.54 -20.86
C GLY A 60 -21.50 -6.41 -19.85
N GLY A 61 -20.37 -6.40 -19.14
CA GLY A 61 -19.97 -5.36 -18.19
C GLY A 61 -20.77 -5.36 -16.88
N ASN A 62 -21.44 -6.47 -16.58
CA ASN A 62 -22.35 -6.55 -15.45
C ASN A 62 -21.59 -6.77 -14.13
N ILE A 63 -21.62 -5.75 -13.28
CA ILE A 63 -21.28 -5.87 -11.85
C ILE A 63 -22.50 -5.51 -10.99
N GLU A 64 -22.68 -6.25 -9.90
CA GLU A 64 -23.64 -5.97 -8.84
C GLU A 64 -22.94 -5.25 -7.68
N ILE A 65 -23.61 -4.24 -7.14
CA ILE A 65 -23.14 -3.51 -5.97
C ILE A 65 -24.23 -3.56 -4.91
N SER A 66 -23.91 -4.15 -3.75
CA SER A 66 -24.78 -4.19 -2.58
C SER A 66 -24.56 -2.96 -1.67
N GLY A 67 -25.46 -2.69 -0.71
CA GLY A 67 -25.23 -1.66 0.33
C GLY A 67 -25.92 -0.30 0.16
N VAL A 68 -26.84 -0.12 -0.81
CA VAL A 68 -27.54 1.19 -1.01
C VAL A 68 -28.69 1.42 -0.01
N SER A 69 -28.65 0.87 1.21
CA SER A 69 -29.66 1.17 2.24
C SER A 69 -29.03 1.15 3.63
N GLU A 70 -29.40 2.16 4.44
CA GLU A 70 -29.03 2.32 5.84
C GLU A 70 -28.98 0.99 6.63
N PRO A 71 -28.12 0.88 7.66
CA PRO A 71 -27.29 1.95 8.26
C PRO A 71 -25.98 2.24 7.53
N LEU A 72 -25.29 3.32 7.94
CA LEU A 72 -23.96 3.70 7.43
C LEU A 72 -22.96 2.55 7.57
N PRO A 73 -21.94 2.48 6.70
CA PRO A 73 -20.82 1.56 6.86
C PRO A 73 -20.18 1.67 8.25
N VAL A 74 -19.63 0.55 8.74
CA VAL A 74 -18.85 0.56 9.99
C VAL A 74 -17.62 1.44 9.80
N ASP A 75 -17.48 2.48 10.64
CA ASP A 75 -16.30 3.35 10.61
C ASP A 75 -15.04 2.57 11.00
N ILE A 76 -14.25 2.19 10.00
CA ILE A 76 -12.98 1.48 10.20
C ILE A 76 -11.93 2.29 10.98
N THR A 77 -12.14 3.60 11.14
CA THR A 77 -11.26 4.49 11.91
C THR A 77 -11.66 4.60 13.37
N GLU A 78 -12.78 4.02 13.82
CA GLU A 78 -13.29 4.12 15.20
C GLU A 78 -12.22 3.85 16.27
N PRO A 79 -11.36 2.82 16.15
CA PRO A 79 -10.33 2.53 17.14
C PRO A 79 -9.21 3.58 17.27
N ILE A 80 -9.13 4.54 16.33
CA ILE A 80 -8.08 5.55 16.30
C ILE A 80 -8.51 6.76 17.13
N ARG A 81 -7.65 7.17 18.06
CA ARG A 81 -7.90 8.31 18.94
C ARG A 81 -8.03 9.62 18.17
N GLU A 82 -8.99 10.45 18.55
CA GLU A 82 -9.15 11.79 17.99
C GLU A 82 -8.02 12.73 18.47
N VAL A 83 -7.45 13.49 17.54
CA VAL A 83 -6.39 14.46 17.82
C VAL A 83 -6.97 15.71 18.49
N SER A 84 -6.21 16.31 19.41
CA SER A 84 -6.63 17.58 20.00
C SER A 84 -6.48 18.73 19.00
N ARG A 85 -7.37 19.74 19.09
CA ARG A 85 -7.30 20.94 18.24
C ARG A 85 -5.93 21.62 18.29
N ASN A 86 -5.29 21.65 19.46
CA ASN A 86 -3.97 22.26 19.63
C ASN A 86 -2.90 21.58 18.76
N ILE A 87 -2.96 20.25 18.59
CA ILE A 87 -2.02 19.52 17.73
C ILE A 87 -2.31 19.81 16.26
N VAL A 88 -3.57 19.91 15.86
CA VAL A 88 -3.95 20.27 14.48
C VAL A 88 -3.47 21.68 14.13
N GLU A 89 -3.69 22.65 15.01
CA GLU A 89 -3.22 24.03 14.86
C GLU A 89 -1.69 24.10 14.81
N TYR A 90 -1.01 23.38 15.71
CA TYR A 90 0.45 23.29 15.73
C TYR A 90 0.98 22.70 14.42
N MET A 91 0.43 21.58 13.96
CA MET A 91 0.81 20.92 12.72
C MET A 91 0.60 21.86 11.51
N THR A 92 -0.55 22.53 11.45
CA THR A 92 -0.88 23.49 10.39
C THR A 92 0.09 24.67 10.39
N SER A 93 0.47 25.18 11.56
CA SER A 93 1.45 26.27 11.69
C SER A 93 2.89 25.86 11.29
N ASN A 94 3.16 24.56 11.19
CA ASN A 94 4.44 24.00 10.81
C ASN A 94 4.41 23.36 9.41
N ASP A 95 3.60 23.87 8.49
CA ASP A 95 3.40 23.34 7.13
C ASP A 95 3.04 21.84 7.11
N GLY A 96 2.18 21.42 8.03
CA GLY A 96 1.61 20.09 8.07
C GLY A 96 2.47 19.03 8.78
N ILE A 97 3.64 19.37 9.33
CA ILE A 97 4.49 18.42 10.06
C ILE A 97 4.39 18.60 11.58
N LEU A 98 4.85 17.60 12.33
CA LEU A 98 5.00 17.65 13.80
C LEU A 98 6.50 17.66 14.16
N PRO A 99 7.19 18.82 14.16
CA PRO A 99 8.64 18.90 14.30
C PRO A 99 9.23 18.13 15.49
N GLN A 100 8.52 18.10 16.62
CA GLN A 100 8.98 17.43 17.84
C GLN A 100 8.78 15.91 17.83
N SER A 101 8.01 15.39 16.87
CA SER A 101 7.63 13.97 16.79
C SER A 101 8.26 13.26 15.59
N VAL A 102 8.99 13.95 14.70
CA VAL A 102 9.48 13.36 13.43
C VAL A 102 10.38 12.12 13.63
N GLU A 103 11.07 12.01 14.76
CA GLU A 103 11.89 10.85 15.14
C GLU A 103 11.18 9.88 16.10
N ASP A 104 9.95 10.17 16.54
CA ASP A 104 9.20 9.38 17.50
C ASP A 104 8.58 8.15 16.83
N LEU A 105 9.28 7.01 16.91
CA LEU A 105 8.81 5.73 16.36
C LEU A 105 7.62 5.15 17.15
N ASP A 106 7.39 5.60 18.37
CA ASP A 106 6.30 5.16 19.22
C ASP A 106 5.08 6.09 19.12
N PHE A 107 5.11 7.08 18.22
CA PHE A 107 3.99 7.99 17.99
C PHE A 107 2.72 7.22 17.66
N GLU A 108 1.73 7.32 18.55
CA GLU A 108 0.41 6.76 18.33
C GLU A 108 -0.34 7.60 17.29
N CYS A 109 -0.75 6.95 16.19
CA CYS A 109 -1.51 7.62 15.13
C CYS A 109 -2.83 8.16 15.70
N VAL A 110 -3.23 9.33 15.20
CA VAL A 110 -4.45 10.03 15.63
C VAL A 110 -5.28 10.42 14.42
N LYS A 111 -6.57 10.66 14.62
CA LYS A 111 -7.50 11.06 13.55
C LYS A 111 -8.16 12.40 13.80
N PHE A 112 -8.54 13.12 12.75
CA PHE A 112 -9.51 14.22 12.81
C PHE A 112 -10.40 14.21 11.57
N GLN A 113 -11.59 14.76 11.73
CA GLN A 113 -12.48 15.06 10.62
C GLN A 113 -11.97 16.29 9.86
N ASP A 114 -11.76 16.17 8.56
CA ASP A 114 -11.57 17.33 7.69
C ASP A 114 -12.94 17.91 7.33
N ASP A 115 -13.25 19.09 7.84
CA ASP A 115 -14.51 19.81 7.59
C ASP A 115 -14.67 20.26 6.11
N GLY A 116 -13.69 19.99 5.24
CA GLY A 116 -13.92 19.64 3.84
C GLY A 116 -14.72 20.62 2.97
N ARG A 117 -14.73 21.93 3.30
CA ARG A 117 -15.52 22.95 2.55
C ARG A 117 -15.17 23.06 1.06
N ASP A 118 -14.13 22.39 0.58
CA ASP A 118 -13.69 22.45 -0.82
C ASP A 118 -14.17 21.29 -1.72
N ASN A 119 -14.61 20.14 -1.18
CA ASN A 119 -14.88 18.95 -2.01
C ASN A 119 -16.35 18.46 -2.04
N GLY A 120 -17.31 19.22 -1.50
CA GLY A 120 -18.73 18.91 -1.62
C GLY A 120 -19.21 17.67 -0.85
N ASN A 121 -18.38 17.04 -0.03
CA ASN A 121 -18.75 15.93 0.85
C ASN A 121 -19.30 16.46 2.18
N VAL A 122 -20.61 16.31 2.43
CA VAL A 122 -21.32 16.86 3.61
C VAL A 122 -20.79 16.30 4.93
N ASN A 123 -20.22 15.08 4.92
CA ASN A 123 -19.71 14.42 6.12
C ASN A 123 -18.19 14.56 6.30
N GLY A 124 -17.47 15.16 5.34
CA GLY A 124 -16.00 15.27 5.35
C GLY A 124 -15.26 13.92 5.25
N ASN A 125 -13.96 13.97 5.00
CA ASN A 125 -13.10 12.78 5.10
C ASN A 125 -12.41 12.74 6.47
N VAL A 126 -12.15 11.54 6.99
CA VAL A 126 -11.34 11.37 8.21
C VAL A 126 -9.86 11.29 7.82
N LYS A 127 -9.02 12.19 8.34
CA LYS A 127 -7.56 12.08 8.17
C LYS A 127 -6.96 11.35 9.34
N VAL A 128 -6.14 10.34 9.05
CA VAL A 128 -5.31 9.62 10.01
C VAL A 128 -3.87 10.07 9.81
N ILE A 129 -3.28 10.61 10.86
CA ILE A 129 -1.93 11.17 10.85
C ILE A 129 -0.99 10.35 11.73
N GLY A 130 0.22 10.18 11.23
CA GLY A 130 1.35 9.70 11.98
C GLY A 130 2.38 10.77 12.27
N ARG A 131 3.58 10.35 12.66
CA ARG A 131 4.71 11.24 12.97
C ARG A 131 5.16 12.10 11.79
N GLY A 132 4.88 11.68 10.56
CA GLY A 132 5.17 12.44 9.34
C GLY A 132 4.22 13.61 9.10
N GLY A 133 3.07 13.63 9.78
CA GLY A 133 2.05 14.66 9.64
C GLY A 133 1.21 14.53 8.36
N LEU A 134 0.65 15.65 7.91
CA LEU A 134 -0.26 15.74 6.74
C LEU A 134 0.31 15.19 5.42
N PRO A 135 1.60 15.39 5.08
CA PRO A 135 2.14 14.88 3.82
C PRO A 135 2.09 13.36 3.70
N ASN A 136 2.09 12.65 4.83
CA ASN A 136 2.01 11.19 4.91
C ASN A 136 0.64 10.69 5.40
N ALA A 137 -0.37 11.57 5.48
CA ALA A 137 -1.68 11.23 6.03
C ALA A 137 -2.45 10.24 5.15
N ILE A 138 -3.23 9.38 5.79
CA ILE A 138 -4.24 8.54 5.15
C ILE A 138 -5.56 9.27 5.27
N GLU A 139 -6.35 9.34 4.20
CA GLU A 139 -7.71 9.88 4.28
C GLU A 139 -8.72 8.78 4.01
N VAL A 140 -9.67 8.60 4.92
CA VAL A 140 -10.76 7.64 4.78
C VAL A 140 -12.03 8.41 4.47
N SER A 141 -12.64 8.10 3.32
CA SER A 141 -13.95 8.65 2.98
C SER A 141 -15.05 7.82 3.65
N PRO A 142 -16.11 8.44 4.20
CA PRO A 142 -17.24 7.70 4.77
C PRO A 142 -18.01 6.88 3.73
N TYR A 143 -17.81 7.15 2.44
CA TYR A 143 -18.54 6.52 1.35
C TYR A 143 -17.59 6.01 0.26
N HIS A 144 -17.99 4.92 -0.40
CA HIS A 144 -17.39 4.50 -1.66
C HIS A 144 -17.95 5.36 -2.82
N ASP A 145 -17.09 6.03 -3.59
CA ASP A 145 -17.49 6.82 -4.76
C ASP A 145 -17.89 5.92 -5.94
N LEU A 146 -19.17 5.54 -5.99
CA LEU A 146 -19.75 4.73 -7.07
C LEU A 146 -19.81 5.45 -8.43
N SER A 147 -19.44 6.74 -8.51
CA SER A 147 -19.37 7.45 -9.80
C SER A 147 -18.10 7.12 -10.60
N LYS A 148 -17.16 6.39 -10.00
CA LYS A 148 -15.90 5.98 -10.62
C LYS A 148 -15.70 4.45 -10.50
N PRO A 149 -15.28 3.75 -11.56
CA PRO A 149 -15.07 4.27 -12.92
C PRO A 149 -16.40 4.63 -13.62
N LYS A 150 -16.32 5.45 -14.67
CA LYS A 150 -17.50 5.85 -15.45
C LYS A 150 -18.13 4.67 -16.19
N GLU A 151 -17.29 3.77 -16.67
CA GLU A 151 -17.66 2.55 -17.38
C GLU A 151 -17.47 1.37 -16.42
N LYS A 152 -18.51 0.56 -16.22
CA LYS A 152 -18.43 -0.63 -15.34
C LYS A 152 -17.40 -1.67 -15.83
N CYS A 153 -17.07 -1.67 -17.12
CA CYS A 153 -16.06 -2.57 -17.68
C CYS A 153 -14.61 -2.17 -17.37
N ASP A 154 -14.38 -0.97 -16.82
CA ASP A 154 -13.06 -0.44 -16.44
C ASP A 154 -12.77 -0.59 -14.94
N VAL A 155 -13.51 -1.48 -14.26
CA VAL A 155 -13.35 -1.74 -12.83
C VAL A 155 -12.07 -2.54 -12.59
N ASN A 156 -11.06 -1.85 -12.05
CA ASN A 156 -9.84 -2.49 -11.55
C ASN A 156 -10.11 -3.16 -10.20
N ILE A 157 -9.76 -4.44 -10.10
CA ILE A 157 -9.84 -5.24 -8.87
C ILE A 157 -8.49 -5.34 -8.15
N ALA A 158 -7.38 -5.13 -8.85
CA ALA A 158 -6.03 -5.17 -8.30
C ALA A 158 -5.44 -3.76 -8.24
N GLN A 159 -4.78 -3.44 -7.14
CA GLN A 159 -4.13 -2.15 -6.96
C GLN A 159 -2.85 -2.25 -6.15
N ILE A 160 -1.85 -1.49 -6.56
CA ILE A 160 -0.56 -1.40 -5.88
C ILE A 160 -0.66 -0.40 -4.72
N ILE A 161 -0.09 -0.81 -3.60
CA ILE A 161 0.02 -0.04 -2.36
C ILE A 161 1.51 0.17 -2.10
N PRO A 162 2.10 1.26 -2.62
CA PRO A 162 3.52 1.51 -2.47
C PRO A 162 3.84 2.07 -1.08
N MET A 163 4.93 1.58 -0.48
CA MET A 163 5.47 2.13 0.76
C MET A 163 6.03 3.56 0.60
N ASP A 164 6.39 3.96 -0.62
CA ASP A 164 7.17 5.18 -0.89
C ASP A 164 6.43 6.47 -0.50
N GLY A 165 5.10 6.48 -0.50
CA GLY A 165 4.32 7.64 -0.02
C GLY A 165 4.49 7.94 1.46
N PHE A 166 5.10 7.02 2.21
CA PHE A 166 5.38 7.17 3.64
C PHE A 166 6.83 7.59 3.90
N HIS A 167 7.61 7.98 2.89
CA HIS A 167 8.86 8.70 3.15
C HIS A 167 8.56 9.97 3.93
N LEU A 168 9.30 10.22 5.01
CA LEU A 168 9.24 11.52 5.67
C LEU A 168 9.68 12.61 4.69
N THR A 169 9.02 13.76 4.78
CA THR A 169 9.36 14.92 3.95
C THR A 169 10.77 15.41 4.26
N ARG A 170 11.39 16.12 3.32
CA ARG A 170 12.67 16.81 3.57
C ARG A 170 12.59 17.73 4.79
N LYS A 171 11.45 18.41 4.96
CA LYS A 171 11.19 19.26 6.12
C LYS A 171 11.14 18.46 7.42
N CYS A 172 10.58 17.26 7.42
CA CYS A 172 10.66 16.35 8.58
C CYS A 172 12.13 16.00 8.88
N LEU A 173 12.92 15.63 7.86
CA LEU A 173 14.34 15.29 8.03
C LEU A 173 15.17 16.47 8.55
N ASP A 174 14.83 17.72 8.19
CA ASP A 174 15.46 18.94 8.72
C ASP A 174 15.28 19.10 10.24
N ASN A 175 14.29 18.43 10.83
CA ASN A 175 13.98 18.46 12.26
C ASN A 175 14.49 17.22 13.02
N PHE A 176 15.29 16.36 12.39
CA PHE A 176 15.98 15.29 13.09
C PHE A 176 17.10 15.86 13.98
N LYS A 177 17.53 15.11 15.00
CA LYS A 177 18.71 15.43 15.81
C LYS A 177 19.99 15.60 14.97
N ASP A 178 20.12 14.81 13.91
CA ASP A 178 21.18 14.92 12.90
C ASP A 178 20.56 14.99 11.48
N PRO A 179 20.17 16.19 11.03
CA PRO A 179 19.55 16.37 9.72
C PRO A 179 20.47 15.96 8.56
N VAL A 180 21.78 16.18 8.68
CA VAL A 180 22.75 15.86 7.63
C VAL A 180 22.74 14.35 7.39
N ASN A 181 22.81 13.56 8.46
CA ASN A 181 22.75 12.11 8.32
C ASN A 181 21.35 11.62 7.91
N ALA A 182 20.27 12.26 8.37
CA ALA A 182 18.90 11.93 7.97
C ALA A 182 18.68 12.08 6.46
N HIS A 183 19.14 13.19 5.86
CA HIS A 183 19.11 13.37 4.40
C HIS A 183 20.03 12.39 3.67
N ARG A 184 21.23 12.12 4.22
CA ARG A 184 22.19 11.18 3.63
C ARG A 184 21.66 9.74 3.60
N ARG A 185 20.91 9.33 4.62
CA ARG A 185 20.36 7.99 4.81
C ARG A 185 18.89 7.88 4.42
N ARG A 186 18.33 8.89 3.75
CA ARG A 186 16.94 8.86 3.28
C ARG A 186 16.65 7.59 2.48
N GLY A 187 15.57 6.92 2.83
CA GLY A 187 15.25 5.58 2.34
C GLY A 187 15.63 4.47 3.33
N SER A 188 16.32 4.77 4.43
CA SER A 188 16.48 3.85 5.57
C SER A 188 15.19 3.74 6.39
N PRO A 189 14.96 2.65 7.17
CA PRO A 189 13.70 2.42 7.88
C PRO A 189 13.20 3.61 8.72
N SER A 190 14.11 4.24 9.47
CA SER A 190 13.81 5.37 10.35
C SER A 190 13.42 6.67 9.62
N THR A 191 13.59 6.75 8.29
CA THR A 191 13.25 7.92 7.47
C THR A 191 11.86 7.81 6.81
N PHE A 192 11.06 6.83 7.24
CA PHE A 192 9.67 6.64 6.86
C PHE A 192 8.72 6.90 8.04
N ASP A 193 7.49 7.31 7.76
CA ASP A 193 6.38 7.29 8.71
C ASP A 193 5.86 5.85 8.90
N SER A 194 6.66 5.04 9.59
CA SER A 194 6.38 3.61 9.80
C SER A 194 5.16 3.37 10.68
N ASN A 195 4.84 4.27 11.61
CA ASN A 195 3.63 4.20 12.43
C ASN A 195 2.37 4.38 11.55
N ASN A 196 2.36 5.33 10.61
CA ASN A 196 1.18 5.53 9.76
C ASN A 196 1.07 4.45 8.67
N PHE A 197 2.20 3.94 8.14
CA PHE A 197 2.14 2.79 7.23
C PHE A 197 1.59 1.53 7.92
N LEU A 198 1.97 1.29 9.18
CA LEU A 198 1.36 0.23 9.99
C LEU A 198 -0.14 0.48 10.22
N GLN A 199 -0.54 1.73 10.46
CA GLN A 199 -1.95 2.09 10.62
C GLN A 199 -2.75 1.88 9.32
N LEU A 200 -2.16 2.16 8.16
CA LEU A 200 -2.73 1.81 6.85
C LEU A 200 -2.97 0.30 6.75
N CYS A 201 -1.98 -0.52 7.11
CA CYS A 201 -2.11 -1.97 7.08
C CYS A 201 -3.27 -2.46 7.97
N LYS A 202 -3.46 -1.86 9.16
CA LYS A 202 -4.59 -2.17 10.05
C LYS A 202 -5.93 -1.81 9.44
N LEU A 203 -6.06 -0.61 8.85
CA LEU A 203 -7.29 -0.17 8.18
C LEU A 203 -7.63 -1.09 7.01
N LEU A 204 -6.64 -1.47 6.20
CA LEU A 204 -6.85 -2.36 5.06
C LEU A 204 -7.16 -3.80 5.49
N ALA A 205 -6.54 -4.29 6.57
CA ALA A 205 -6.90 -5.59 7.16
C ALA A 205 -8.36 -5.59 7.63
N GLU A 206 -8.85 -4.49 8.22
CA GLU A 206 -10.26 -4.37 8.60
C GLU A 206 -11.19 -4.42 7.38
N THR A 207 -10.86 -3.70 6.30
CA THR A 207 -11.62 -3.80 5.03
C THR A 207 -11.57 -5.19 4.40
N SER A 208 -10.53 -5.97 4.67
CA SER A 208 -10.42 -7.35 4.17
C SER A 208 -11.40 -8.29 4.87
N ASN A 209 -11.83 -7.95 6.08
CA ASN A 209 -12.76 -8.72 6.90
C ASN A 209 -14.23 -8.30 6.72
N THR A 210 -14.52 -7.35 5.83
CA THR A 210 -15.89 -6.94 5.52
C THR A 210 -16.70 -8.12 5.02
N LYS A 211 -17.82 -8.41 5.70
CA LYS A 211 -18.68 -9.55 5.37
C LYS A 211 -19.48 -9.28 4.10
N ILE A 212 -19.46 -10.26 3.19
CA ILE A 212 -20.24 -10.23 1.96
C ILE A 212 -21.57 -10.97 2.21
N PRO A 213 -22.72 -10.43 1.77
CA PRO A 213 -23.98 -11.17 1.77
C PRO A 213 -23.94 -12.34 0.76
N LEU A 214 -23.46 -13.51 1.20
CA LEU A 214 -23.35 -14.72 0.37
C LEU A 214 -24.69 -15.39 0.04
N SER A 215 -25.81 -14.90 0.58
CA SER A 215 -27.15 -15.51 0.41
C SER A 215 -27.66 -15.56 -1.05
N ARG A 216 -26.88 -15.06 -2.02
CA ARG A 216 -27.22 -15.00 -3.44
C ARG A 216 -26.65 -16.15 -4.29
N PHE A 217 -25.72 -16.96 -3.77
CA PHE A 217 -25.17 -18.09 -4.52
C PHE A 217 -25.88 -19.39 -4.14
N GLN A 218 -26.55 -20.02 -5.11
CA GLN A 218 -26.77 -21.47 -5.05
C GLN A 218 -25.42 -22.12 -5.37
N ASN A 219 -24.97 -23.08 -4.57
CA ASN A 219 -23.70 -23.81 -4.74
C ASN A 219 -23.45 -24.11 -6.22
N SER A 220 -22.55 -23.36 -6.83
CA SER A 220 -21.93 -23.73 -8.09
C SER A 220 -20.61 -24.39 -7.70
N ASP A 221 -20.57 -25.71 -7.74
CA ASP A 221 -19.38 -26.53 -7.43
C ASP A 221 -18.33 -26.48 -8.58
N ASN A 222 -18.29 -25.40 -9.37
CA ASN A 222 -17.28 -25.24 -10.41
C ASN A 222 -16.11 -24.41 -9.87
N ASP A 223 -14.96 -25.05 -9.65
CA ASP A 223 -13.67 -24.41 -9.31
C ASP A 223 -13.00 -23.74 -10.53
N ASP A 224 -13.77 -23.29 -11.52
CA ASP A 224 -13.23 -22.66 -12.73
C ASP A 224 -12.84 -21.20 -12.45
N VAL A 225 -11.87 -20.66 -13.20
CA VAL A 225 -11.46 -19.26 -13.15
C VAL A 225 -12.66 -18.33 -13.42
N ASP A 226 -13.58 -18.75 -14.28
CA ASP A 226 -14.83 -18.01 -14.52
C ASP A 226 -15.71 -17.93 -13.27
N ALA A 227 -15.68 -18.93 -12.39
CA ALA A 227 -16.46 -18.92 -11.16
C ALA A 227 -15.92 -17.90 -10.15
N VAL A 228 -14.60 -17.70 -10.05
CA VAL A 228 -14.05 -16.64 -9.18
C VAL A 228 -14.43 -15.26 -9.70
N TRP A 229 -14.39 -15.05 -11.03
CA TRP A 229 -14.80 -13.78 -11.63
C TRP A 229 -16.28 -13.49 -11.47
N GLU A 230 -17.14 -14.49 -11.66
CA GLU A 230 -18.57 -14.38 -11.39
C GLU A 230 -18.84 -14.02 -9.94
N LYS A 231 -18.14 -14.66 -8.99
CA LYS A 231 -18.24 -14.33 -7.57
C LYS A 231 -17.83 -12.88 -7.31
N LEU A 232 -16.69 -12.42 -7.83
CA LEU A 232 -16.26 -11.03 -7.64
C LEU A 232 -17.28 -10.03 -8.21
N ALA A 233 -17.71 -10.24 -9.45
CA ALA A 233 -18.64 -9.35 -10.14
C ALA A 233 -19.98 -9.18 -9.41
N LYS A 234 -20.39 -10.20 -8.63
CA LYS A 234 -21.65 -10.20 -7.86
C LYS A 234 -21.52 -9.75 -6.40
N THR A 235 -20.30 -9.50 -5.91
CA THR A 235 -20.03 -9.31 -4.48
C THR A 235 -19.45 -7.96 -4.11
N PHE A 236 -19.42 -6.99 -5.02
CA PHE A 236 -19.06 -5.62 -4.65
C PHE A 236 -20.09 -5.03 -3.69
N THR A 237 -19.63 -4.14 -2.81
CA THR A 237 -20.47 -3.45 -1.83
C THR A 237 -20.05 -1.99 -1.68
N SER A 238 -21.02 -1.11 -1.44
CA SER A 238 -20.77 0.27 -1.04
C SER A 238 -20.37 0.42 0.44
N ASP A 239 -20.41 -0.67 1.20
CA ASP A 239 -20.04 -0.70 2.63
C ASP A 239 -18.51 -0.65 2.87
N VAL A 240 -17.71 -0.78 1.81
CA VAL A 240 -16.25 -0.69 1.91
C VAL A 240 -15.81 0.73 1.59
N GLN A 241 -15.31 1.44 2.60
CA GLN A 241 -14.87 2.83 2.50
C GLN A 241 -13.66 3.00 1.57
N ASP A 242 -13.62 4.14 0.86
CA ASP A 242 -12.47 4.53 0.05
C ASP A 242 -11.34 5.04 0.95
N ILE A 243 -10.12 4.53 0.73
CA ILE A 243 -8.93 4.91 1.49
C ILE A 243 -7.92 5.57 0.54
N TYR A 244 -7.68 6.85 0.75
CA TYR A 244 -6.67 7.62 0.05
C TYR A 244 -5.35 7.54 0.80
N ILE A 245 -4.26 7.30 0.06
CA ILE A 245 -2.91 7.18 0.60
C ILE A 245 -1.95 8.10 -0.16
N PRO A 246 -0.87 8.54 0.50
CA PRO A 246 0.15 9.33 -0.16
C PRO A 246 0.91 8.47 -1.19
N GLY A 247 1.48 9.12 -2.19
CA GLY A 247 2.52 8.55 -3.03
C GLY A 247 3.78 9.38 -2.98
N PHE A 248 4.74 9.11 -3.85
CA PHE A 248 6.03 9.79 -3.84
C PHE A 248 6.35 10.41 -5.20
N ASP A 249 6.55 11.72 -5.21
CA ASP A 249 6.95 12.45 -6.42
C ASP A 249 8.48 12.54 -6.45
N HIS A 250 9.09 11.86 -7.42
CA HIS A 250 10.54 11.80 -7.60
C HIS A 250 11.14 13.14 -8.06
N SER A 251 10.34 14.00 -8.71
CA SER A 251 10.75 15.34 -9.12
C SER A 251 10.77 16.29 -7.93
N LEU A 252 9.71 16.27 -7.12
CA LEU A 252 9.64 17.04 -5.87
C LEU A 252 10.58 16.48 -4.79
N LYS A 253 10.91 15.19 -4.89
CA LYS A 253 11.62 14.41 -3.88
C LYS A 253 10.89 14.45 -2.54
N ASP A 254 9.56 14.43 -2.55
CA ASP A 254 8.73 14.43 -1.35
C ASP A 254 7.41 13.71 -1.62
N PRO A 255 6.72 13.23 -0.56
CA PRO A 255 5.42 12.60 -0.71
C PRO A 255 4.36 13.58 -1.22
N THR A 256 3.39 13.05 -1.96
CA THR A 256 2.21 13.76 -2.44
C THR A 256 0.97 13.13 -1.82
N SER A 257 0.19 13.92 -1.08
CA SER A 257 -1.04 13.47 -0.41
C SER A 257 -2.07 12.95 -1.41
N ASN A 258 -2.85 11.94 -1.00
CA ASN A 258 -3.99 11.39 -1.75
C ASN A 258 -3.68 10.97 -3.20
N GLN A 259 -2.45 10.53 -3.48
CA GLN A 259 -2.04 10.12 -4.82
C GLN A 259 -2.73 8.84 -5.29
N TYR A 260 -3.03 7.92 -4.37
CA TYR A 260 -3.74 6.68 -4.68
C TYR A 260 -5.03 6.57 -3.85
N CYS A 261 -6.08 6.01 -4.46
CA CYS A 261 -7.35 5.71 -3.80
C CYS A 261 -7.61 4.22 -3.87
N ILE A 262 -7.59 3.54 -2.72
CA ILE A 262 -7.93 2.14 -2.54
C ILE A 262 -9.43 2.06 -2.31
N ASN A 263 -10.17 1.90 -3.40
CA ASN A 263 -11.61 2.03 -3.40
C ASN A 263 -12.33 0.71 -3.13
N GLY A 264 -13.65 0.77 -2.93
CA GLY A 264 -14.51 -0.40 -2.72
C GLY A 264 -14.41 -1.48 -3.81
N PHE A 265 -13.96 -1.18 -5.04
CA PHE A 265 -13.75 -2.19 -6.08
C PHE A 265 -12.43 -2.97 -5.94
N THR A 266 -11.47 -2.46 -5.17
CA THR A 266 -10.20 -3.15 -4.97
C THR A 266 -10.42 -4.43 -4.15
N ARG A 267 -10.17 -5.59 -4.77
CA ARG A 267 -10.25 -6.94 -4.18
C ARG A 267 -8.88 -7.56 -3.93
N ILE A 268 -7.86 -7.11 -4.64
CA ILE A 268 -6.47 -7.60 -4.55
C ILE A 268 -5.57 -6.41 -4.22
N MET A 269 -4.97 -6.42 -3.04
CA MET A 269 -4.06 -5.38 -2.58
C MET A 269 -2.61 -5.84 -2.75
N ILE A 270 -1.87 -5.20 -3.63
CA ILE A 270 -0.47 -5.54 -3.92
C ILE A 270 0.43 -4.56 -3.17
N PHE A 271 0.86 -4.94 -1.98
CA PHE A 271 1.83 -4.16 -1.21
C PHE A 271 3.23 -4.35 -1.78
N GLU A 272 3.92 -3.26 -2.08
CA GLU A 272 5.33 -3.31 -2.45
C GLU A 272 6.19 -2.42 -1.56
N GLY A 273 7.35 -2.94 -1.16
CA GLY A 273 8.22 -2.21 -0.25
C GLY A 273 9.49 -2.94 0.12
N LEU A 274 10.40 -2.21 0.76
CA LEU A 274 11.68 -2.75 1.21
C LEU A 274 11.55 -3.42 2.59
N TYR A 275 10.66 -2.91 3.44
CA TYR A 275 10.63 -3.20 4.87
C TYR A 275 9.40 -3.98 5.32
N LEU A 276 8.62 -4.56 4.40
CA LEU A 276 7.37 -5.25 4.74
C LEU A 276 7.57 -6.58 5.50
N LEU A 277 8.79 -7.13 5.46
CA LEU A 277 9.24 -8.28 6.27
C LEU A 277 10.35 -7.89 7.27
N TYR A 278 10.51 -6.60 7.57
CA TYR A 278 11.60 -6.13 8.45
C TYR A 278 11.27 -6.39 9.93
N ASP A 279 12.22 -6.91 10.70
CA ASP A 279 12.01 -7.40 12.07
C ASP A 279 12.15 -6.34 13.18
N GLN A 280 12.35 -5.07 12.81
CA GLN A 280 12.49 -3.96 13.77
C GLN A 280 11.31 -2.99 13.75
N GLU A 281 11.19 -2.22 14.83
CA GLU A 281 10.28 -1.07 14.95
C GLU A 281 8.82 -1.42 14.59
N ASN A 282 8.09 -0.49 13.96
CA ASN A 282 6.71 -0.72 13.51
C ASN A 282 6.60 -1.69 12.34
N TRP A 283 7.67 -1.87 11.56
CA TRP A 283 7.70 -2.77 10.42
C TRP A 283 7.48 -4.23 10.82
N SER A 284 8.04 -4.62 11.98
CA SER A 284 7.89 -5.97 12.55
C SER A 284 6.44 -6.41 12.79
N LYS A 285 5.51 -5.45 12.90
CA LYS A 285 4.09 -5.68 13.19
C LYS A 285 3.25 -5.85 11.93
N ILE A 286 3.76 -5.49 10.75
CA ILE A 286 2.99 -5.53 9.48
C ILE A 286 2.60 -6.96 9.13
N TYR A 287 3.56 -7.89 9.21
CA TYR A 287 3.31 -9.31 8.93
C TYR A 287 2.15 -9.83 9.78
N GLN A 288 2.17 -9.58 11.10
CA GLN A 288 1.13 -10.06 12.01
C GLN A 288 -0.26 -9.49 11.67
N VAL A 289 -0.33 -8.21 11.29
CA VAL A 289 -1.59 -7.56 10.90
C VAL A 289 -2.15 -8.17 9.63
N LEU A 290 -1.34 -8.30 8.58
CA LEU A 290 -1.78 -8.84 7.30
C LEU A 290 -2.07 -10.35 7.38
N SER A 291 -1.22 -11.11 8.09
CA SER A 291 -1.40 -12.56 8.25
C SER A 291 -2.66 -12.89 9.05
N GLY A 292 -3.06 -12.01 9.97
CA GLY A 292 -4.29 -12.16 10.75
C GLY A 292 -5.58 -12.14 9.93
N THR A 293 -5.52 -11.78 8.64
CA THR A 293 -6.66 -11.86 7.71
C THR A 293 -6.86 -13.26 7.12
N ASP A 294 -5.88 -14.16 7.28
CA ASP A 294 -5.80 -15.48 6.64
C ASP A 294 -5.88 -15.44 5.09
N ALA A 295 -5.60 -14.28 4.47
CA ALA A 295 -5.70 -14.04 3.04
C ALA A 295 -4.45 -13.34 2.51
N LEU A 296 -3.27 -13.91 2.78
CA LEU A 296 -1.97 -13.31 2.51
C LEU A 296 -1.07 -14.25 1.69
N LEU A 297 -0.45 -13.71 0.64
CA LEU A 297 0.71 -14.29 -0.04
C LEU A 297 1.88 -13.32 0.02
N ILE A 298 3.09 -13.85 0.22
CA ILE A 298 4.31 -13.06 0.35
C ILE A 298 5.39 -13.61 -0.57
N TRP A 299 5.92 -12.73 -1.44
CA TRP A 299 7.10 -13.01 -2.25
C TRP A 299 8.25 -12.12 -1.82
N ASN A 300 9.40 -12.73 -1.54
CA ASN A 300 10.65 -12.04 -1.26
C ASN A 300 11.60 -12.19 -2.44
N ILE A 301 11.97 -11.07 -3.06
CA ILE A 301 12.91 -11.03 -4.18
C ILE A 301 14.33 -11.09 -3.63
N ASP A 302 14.97 -12.24 -3.80
CA ASP A 302 16.39 -12.41 -3.55
C ASP A 302 17.19 -12.27 -4.83
N ILE A 303 18.23 -11.44 -4.77
CA ILE A 303 19.02 -11.03 -5.92
C ILE A 303 20.43 -10.61 -5.46
N ASP A 304 21.46 -10.99 -6.23
CA ASP A 304 22.86 -10.72 -5.87
C ASP A 304 23.15 -9.21 -5.72
N GLU A 305 24.01 -8.84 -4.75
CA GLU A 305 24.41 -7.45 -4.52
C GLU A 305 25.05 -6.81 -5.76
N ALA A 306 25.81 -7.57 -6.55
CA ALA A 306 26.44 -7.11 -7.77
C ALA A 306 25.42 -6.73 -8.86
N VAL A 307 24.34 -7.51 -8.99
CA VAL A 307 23.26 -7.22 -9.95
C VAL A 307 22.48 -5.99 -9.50
N ILE A 308 22.17 -5.88 -8.19
CA ILE A 308 21.54 -4.68 -7.64
C ILE A 308 22.42 -3.45 -7.90
N GLN A 309 23.73 -3.53 -7.62
CA GLN A 309 24.66 -2.41 -7.77
C GLN A 309 24.62 -1.89 -9.21
N ASP A 310 24.74 -2.77 -10.20
CA ASP A 310 24.69 -2.40 -11.61
C ASP A 310 23.35 -1.73 -11.99
N ARG A 311 22.21 -2.32 -11.57
CA ARG A 311 20.88 -1.77 -11.84
C ARG A 311 20.69 -0.38 -11.21
N VAL A 312 21.06 -0.21 -9.94
CA VAL A 312 20.88 1.05 -9.23
C VAL A 312 21.86 2.13 -9.71
N ALA A 313 23.12 1.77 -9.99
CA ALA A 313 24.09 2.70 -10.55
C ALA A 313 23.64 3.22 -11.94
N LYS A 314 23.13 2.34 -12.80
CA LYS A 314 22.48 2.73 -14.08
C LYS A 314 21.29 3.66 -13.85
N ARG A 315 20.45 3.40 -12.84
CA ARG A 315 19.33 4.29 -12.48
C ARG A 315 19.81 5.68 -12.03
N HIS A 316 20.84 5.76 -11.20
CA HIS A 316 21.43 7.02 -10.77
C HIS A 316 21.93 7.84 -11.96
N LEU A 317 22.63 7.20 -12.90
CA LEU A 317 23.11 7.85 -14.12
C LEU A 317 21.95 8.33 -15.01
N ASN A 318 20.98 7.45 -15.29
CA ASN A 318 19.85 7.76 -16.18
C ASN A 318 18.92 8.86 -15.62
N SER A 319 18.80 8.97 -14.30
CA SER A 319 18.02 10.03 -13.64
C SER A 319 18.77 11.37 -13.54
N GLY A 320 20.04 11.44 -13.96
CA GLY A 320 20.89 12.63 -13.83
C GLY A 320 21.29 12.94 -12.39
N LEU A 321 21.18 11.97 -11.46
CA LEU A 321 21.63 12.13 -10.08
C LEU A 321 23.16 12.12 -9.95
N VAL A 322 23.85 11.55 -10.93
CA VAL A 322 25.31 11.46 -11.05
C VAL A 322 25.71 11.62 -12.52
N ASN A 323 26.97 11.97 -12.78
CA ASN A 323 27.47 12.19 -14.13
C ASN A 323 28.19 10.95 -14.70
N THR A 324 28.66 10.05 -13.83
CA THR A 324 29.37 8.83 -14.23
C THR A 324 28.77 7.59 -13.59
N PHE A 325 29.06 6.43 -14.18
CA PHE A 325 28.62 5.15 -13.62
C PHE A 325 29.32 4.86 -12.28
N GLU A 326 30.60 5.23 -12.16
CA GLU A 326 31.40 5.12 -10.93
C GLU A 326 30.79 5.93 -9.78
N GLU A 327 30.40 7.19 -10.03
CA GLU A 327 29.67 8.00 -9.03
C GLU A 327 28.34 7.34 -8.64
N GLY A 328 27.69 6.65 -9.58
CA GLY A 328 26.48 5.87 -9.35
C GLY A 328 26.70 4.69 -8.40
N ILE A 329 27.83 3.99 -8.54
CA ILE A 329 28.26 2.91 -7.64
C ILE A 329 28.56 3.46 -6.24
N ASP A 330 29.34 4.55 -6.14
CA ASP A 330 29.69 5.15 -4.85
C ASP A 330 28.43 5.58 -4.09
N LYS A 331 27.47 6.21 -4.79
CA LYS A 331 26.18 6.60 -4.21
C LYS A 331 25.38 5.39 -3.72
N PHE A 332 25.35 4.30 -4.50
CA PHE A 332 24.70 3.04 -4.11
C PHE A 332 25.33 2.45 -2.84
N GLN A 333 26.66 2.41 -2.75
CA GLN A 333 27.38 1.84 -1.61
C GLN A 333 27.10 2.62 -0.30
N VAL A 334 26.95 3.93 -0.37
CA VAL A 334 26.69 4.80 0.79
C VAL A 334 25.26 4.66 1.33
N ASN A 335 24.28 4.39 0.46
CA ASN A 335 22.88 4.36 0.86
C ASN A 335 22.19 3.01 0.68
N ASP A 336 21.88 2.69 -0.57
CA ASP A 336 21.06 1.55 -0.97
C ASP A 336 21.65 0.21 -0.55
N LEU A 337 22.98 0.03 -0.64
CA LEU A 337 23.66 -1.20 -0.21
C LEU A 337 23.49 -1.46 1.28
N LEU A 338 23.62 -0.42 2.10
CA LEU A 338 23.43 -0.54 3.55
C LEU A 338 21.98 -0.89 3.89
N ASN A 339 21.01 -0.37 3.12
CA ASN A 339 19.60 -0.75 3.28
C ASN A 339 19.38 -2.22 2.87
N ALA A 340 19.93 -2.65 1.72
CA ALA A 340 19.83 -4.03 1.26
C ALA A 340 20.41 -5.03 2.27
N ARG A 341 21.59 -4.72 2.82
CA ARG A 341 22.22 -5.54 3.87
C ARG A 341 21.43 -5.53 5.16
N SER A 342 20.93 -4.37 5.57
CA SER A 342 20.07 -4.24 6.75
C SER A 342 18.82 -5.09 6.62
N ILE A 343 18.12 -5.05 5.47
CA ILE A 343 16.94 -5.90 5.21
C ILE A 343 17.29 -7.37 5.35
N ARG A 344 18.37 -7.83 4.72
CA ARG A 344 18.83 -9.23 4.83
C ARG A 344 19.16 -9.65 6.26
N GLN A 345 19.77 -8.77 7.04
CA GLN A 345 20.13 -9.04 8.43
C GLN A 345 18.91 -9.07 9.36
N HIS A 346 17.88 -8.29 9.03
CA HIS A 346 16.71 -8.01 9.86
C HIS A 346 15.42 -8.43 9.15
N THR A 347 15.44 -9.58 8.48
CA THR A 347 14.24 -10.18 7.89
C THR A 347 13.57 -11.07 8.93
N LEU A 348 12.25 -10.94 9.08
CA LEU A 348 11.43 -11.80 9.92
C LEU A 348 11.56 -13.27 9.49
N ASP A 349 11.81 -14.16 10.46
CA ASP A 349 11.75 -15.60 10.27
C ASP A 349 10.30 -16.08 10.42
N VAL A 350 9.53 -15.99 9.33
CA VAL A 350 8.12 -16.35 9.26
C VAL A 350 7.88 -17.42 8.20
N LYS A 351 6.78 -18.16 8.35
CA LYS A 351 6.38 -19.21 7.41
C LYS A 351 5.79 -18.61 6.14
N ASP A 352 5.71 -19.44 5.10
CA ASP A 352 4.94 -19.16 3.88
C ASP A 352 5.43 -17.94 3.06
N VAL A 353 6.70 -17.55 3.24
CA VAL A 353 7.39 -16.62 2.34
C VAL A 353 8.00 -17.39 1.19
N VAL A 354 7.59 -17.06 -0.03
CA VAL A 354 8.15 -17.63 -1.25
C VAL A 354 9.31 -16.75 -1.73
N THR A 355 10.52 -17.31 -1.76
CA THR A 355 11.66 -16.63 -2.36
C THR A 355 11.59 -16.71 -3.88
N ILE A 356 11.70 -15.57 -4.54
CA ILE A 356 11.77 -15.45 -6.00
C ILE A 356 13.12 -14.86 -6.39
N HIS A 357 13.73 -15.37 -7.46
CA HIS A 357 14.98 -14.86 -8.01
C HIS A 357 14.70 -14.03 -9.26
N ASN A 358 15.36 -12.87 -9.37
CA ASN A 358 15.17 -11.94 -10.48
C ASN A 358 16.51 -11.50 -11.08
N ASP A 359 17.32 -12.51 -11.41
CA ASP A 359 18.69 -12.36 -11.92
C ASP A 359 18.72 -11.84 -13.36
#